data_AF-A0A3D1V6V9-F1
#
_entry.id   AF-A0A3D1V6V9-F1
#
_cell.length_a   1.000
_cell.length_b   1.000
_cell.length_c   1.000
_cell.angle_alpha   90.00
_cell.angle_beta   90.00
_cell.angle_gamma   90.00
#
_symmetry.space_group_name_H-M   'P 1'
#
loop_
_entity.id
_entity.type
_entity.pdbx_description
1 polymer ?
#
loop_
_entity_poly.entity_id
_entity_poly.type
_entity_poly.pdbx_seq_one_letter_code
_entity_poly.pdbx_strand_id
1 'polypeptide(L)'
;MTERSCQRQRYNRVVLKLSGEALEGERGYGIDPKVVSTLASHIREVHKAGTQIAIVIGGGNIWRGLEASTTGMDRATADYMGMLATVQNALALQDALEHLGTPTRVQTALEMH
;
A
#
# COMPACT_ATOMS: atom_id res chain seq x y z
N MET A 1 20.61 -30.30 -16.69
CA MET A 1 19.53 -30.27 -15.68
C MET A 1 20.05 -29.47 -14.51
N THR A 2 19.76 -28.17 -14.46
CA THR A 2 20.25 -27.27 -13.41
C THR A 2 19.34 -27.35 -12.19
N GLU A 3 19.92 -27.78 -11.08
CA GLU A 3 19.31 -27.78 -9.75
C GLU A 3 18.84 -26.36 -9.39
N ARG A 4 17.53 -26.10 -9.47
CA ARG A 4 16.96 -24.95 -8.76
C ARG A 4 16.97 -25.32 -7.29
N SER A 5 17.94 -24.77 -6.55
CA SER A 5 17.87 -24.77 -5.09
C SER A 5 16.49 -24.25 -4.68
N CYS A 6 15.70 -25.11 -4.03
CA CYS A 6 14.45 -24.70 -3.41
C CYS A 6 14.83 -23.88 -2.18
N GLN A 7 15.10 -22.59 -2.39
CA GLN A 7 15.31 -21.66 -1.28
C GLN A 7 14.02 -21.61 -0.49
N ARG A 8 14.00 -22.34 0.61
CA ARG A 8 12.92 -22.32 1.58
C ARG A 8 12.74 -20.87 2.02
N GLN A 9 11.55 -20.32 1.81
CA GLN A 9 11.25 -18.95 2.23
C GLN A 9 11.61 -18.79 3.70
N ARG A 10 12.48 -17.80 4.02
CA ARG A 10 12.97 -17.59 5.39
C ARG A 10 11.83 -17.19 6.34
N TYR A 11 10.80 -16.55 5.81
CA TYR A 11 9.66 -16.07 6.57
C TYR A 11 8.36 -16.65 6.00
N ASN A 12 7.53 -17.21 6.87
CA ASN A 12 6.21 -17.73 6.50
C ASN A 12 5.15 -16.61 6.43
N ARG A 13 5.35 -15.52 7.19
CA ARG A 13 4.44 -14.38 7.26
C ARG A 13 5.23 -13.09 7.48
N VAL A 14 4.83 -12.02 6.80
CA VAL A 14 5.43 -10.69 6.92
C VAL A 14 4.37 -9.60 7.01
N VAL A 15 4.73 -8.50 7.67
CA VAL A 15 4.02 -7.22 7.56
C VAL A 15 4.87 -6.31 6.69
N LEU A 16 4.34 -5.93 5.52
CA LEU A 16 4.99 -5.05 4.57
C LEU A 16 4.49 -3.62 4.78
N LYS A 17 5.33 -2.75 5.34
CA LYS A 17 5.03 -1.32 5.43
C LYS A 17 5.46 -0.64 4.13
N LEU A 18 4.51 0.02 3.47
CA LEU A 18 4.72 0.85 2.29
C LEU A 18 4.58 2.33 2.65
N SER A 19 5.43 3.17 2.07
CA SER A 19 5.20 4.62 2.10
C SER A 19 4.12 5.00 1.08
N GLY A 20 3.37 6.06 1.34
CA GLY A 20 2.39 6.55 0.36
C GLY A 20 3.09 7.07 -0.90
N GLU A 21 4.23 7.74 -0.69
CA GLU A 21 5.15 8.25 -1.71
C GLU A 21 5.65 7.15 -2.65
N ALA A 22 5.64 5.89 -2.22
CA ALA A 22 6.00 4.78 -3.09
C ALA A 22 4.97 4.55 -4.23
N LEU A 23 3.80 5.19 -4.16
CA LEU A 23 2.75 5.07 -5.18
C LEU A 23 2.68 6.26 -6.15
N GLU A 24 3.37 7.37 -5.90
CA GLU A 24 3.20 8.61 -6.68
C GLU A 24 3.96 8.62 -8.01
N GLY A 25 4.91 7.70 -8.17
CA GLY A 25 5.74 7.57 -9.38
C GLY A 25 6.53 8.84 -9.68
N GLU A 26 6.68 9.16 -10.97
CA GLU A 26 7.39 10.37 -11.41
C GLU A 26 6.56 11.65 -11.22
N ARG A 27 5.27 11.54 -10.83
CA ARG A 27 4.37 12.69 -10.69
C ARG A 27 4.61 13.47 -9.40
N GLY A 28 5.21 12.85 -8.38
CA GLY A 28 5.47 13.49 -7.08
C GLY A 28 4.23 13.78 -6.22
N TYR A 29 3.04 13.38 -6.66
CA TYR A 29 1.79 13.46 -5.92
C TYR A 29 0.74 12.48 -6.50
N GLY A 30 -0.19 12.03 -5.65
CA GLY A 30 -1.30 11.17 -6.02
C GLY A 30 -0.92 9.70 -6.18
N ILE A 31 -1.69 8.97 -6.99
CA ILE A 31 -1.49 7.53 -7.23
C ILE A 31 -1.18 7.33 -8.71
N ASP A 32 -0.02 6.75 -9.02
CA ASP A 32 0.36 6.33 -10.36
C ASP A 32 -0.06 4.85 -10.59
N PRO A 33 -1.04 4.59 -11.47
CA PRO A 33 -1.50 3.22 -11.74
C PRO A 33 -0.40 2.27 -12.21
N LYS A 34 0.62 2.77 -12.92
CA LYS A 34 1.73 1.92 -13.39
C LYS A 34 2.54 1.41 -12.21
N VAL A 35 2.87 2.30 -11.27
CA VAL A 35 3.65 1.96 -10.07
C VAL A 35 2.87 0.99 -9.19
N VAL A 36 1.58 1.25 -8.97
CA VAL A 36 0.70 0.33 -8.22
C VAL A 36 0.67 -1.05 -8.86
N SER A 37 0.52 -1.13 -10.18
CA SER A 37 0.49 -2.40 -10.93
C SER A 37 1.81 -3.18 -10.83
N THR A 38 2.95 -2.48 -10.95
CA THR A 38 4.28 -3.08 -10.74
C THR A 38 4.42 -3.62 -9.32
N LEU A 39 4.03 -2.83 -8.32
CA LEU A 39 4.12 -3.24 -6.92
C LEU A 39 3.21 -4.45 -6.62
N ALA A 40 1.97 -4.44 -7.14
CA ALA A 40 1.04 -5.55 -7.04
C ALA A 40 1.61 -6.83 -7.66
N SER A 41 2.31 -6.71 -8.79
CA SER A 41 2.98 -7.85 -9.44
C SER A 41 4.08 -8.46 -8.55
N HIS A 42 4.94 -7.63 -7.94
CA HIS A 42 5.96 -8.11 -7.00
C HIS A 42 5.35 -8.78 -5.75
N ILE A 43 4.31 -8.16 -5.17
CA ILE A 43 3.61 -8.72 -4.00
C ILE A 43 3.00 -10.08 -4.34
N ARG A 44 2.39 -10.21 -5.52
CA ARG A 44 1.82 -11.46 -6.01
C ARG A 44 2.87 -12.56 -6.17
N GLU A 45 4.07 -12.24 -6.66
CA GLU A 45 5.15 -13.22 -6.77
C GLU A 45 5.56 -13.78 -5.40
N VAL A 46 5.71 -12.90 -4.40
CA VAL A 46 6.03 -13.30 -3.02
C VAL A 46 4.89 -14.12 -2.41
N HIS A 47 3.64 -13.72 -2.65
CA HIS A 47 2.47 -14.45 -2.18
C HIS A 47 2.40 -15.86 -2.79
N LYS A 48 2.62 -15.98 -4.11
CA LYS A 48 2.65 -17.27 -4.83
C LYS A 48 3.77 -18.19 -4.36
N ALA A 49 4.85 -17.64 -3.83
CA ALA A 49 5.92 -18.42 -3.20
C ALA A 49 5.53 -19.03 -1.84
N GLY A 50 4.31 -18.76 -1.34
CA GLY A 50 3.76 -19.33 -0.11
C GLY A 50 3.84 -18.42 1.12
N THR A 51 4.40 -17.21 0.98
CA THR A 51 4.51 -16.26 2.08
C THR A 51 3.18 -15.53 2.29
N GLN A 52 2.73 -15.45 3.54
CA GLN A 52 1.56 -14.67 3.92
C GLN A 52 1.94 -13.21 4.13
N ILE A 53 1.16 -12.27 3.58
CA ILE A 53 1.51 -10.85 3.55
C ILE A 53 0.36 -10.04 4.13
N ALA A 54 0.66 -9.22 5.14
CA ALA A 54 -0.18 -8.12 5.56
C ALA A 54 0.49 -6.81 5.11
N ILE A 55 -0.28 -5.83 4.63
CA ILE A 55 0.26 -4.59 4.08
C ILE A 55 -0.25 -3.41 4.90
N VAL A 56 0.66 -2.52 5.29
CA VAL A 56 0.35 -1.24 5.94
C VAL A 56 0.85 -0.13 5.03
N ILE A 57 -0.02 0.74 4.54
CA ILE A 57 0.34 1.79 3.59
C ILE A 57 0.14 3.19 4.17
N GLY A 58 1.12 4.06 3.98
CA GLY A 58 1.03 5.48 4.32
C GLY A 58 0.20 6.28 3.30
N GLY A 59 -0.16 7.52 3.63
CA GLY A 59 -0.98 8.42 2.80
C GLY A 59 -0.25 9.67 2.31
N GLY A 60 1.08 9.75 2.49
CA GLY A 60 1.88 10.96 2.27
C GLY A 60 1.96 11.47 0.82
N ASN A 61 1.57 10.63 -0.15
CA ASN A 61 1.39 11.00 -1.56
C ASN A 61 0.09 11.79 -1.83
N ILE A 62 -0.90 11.71 -0.94
CA ILE A 62 -2.19 12.43 -1.07
C ILE A 62 -2.30 13.52 -0.01
N TRP A 63 -1.82 13.25 1.20
CA TRP A 63 -1.93 14.19 2.31
C TRP A 63 -0.65 14.25 3.14
N ARG A 64 -0.05 15.44 3.20
CA ARG A 64 1.11 15.75 4.06
C ARG A 64 0.67 16.67 5.18
N GLY A 65 0.49 16.11 6.37
CA GLY A 65 -0.02 16.85 7.54
C GLY A 65 0.79 18.11 7.93
N LEU A 66 2.08 18.17 7.55
CA LEU A 66 2.92 19.36 7.79
C LEU A 66 2.42 20.59 7.00
N GLU A 67 1.97 20.40 5.75
CA GLU A 67 1.46 21.50 4.91
C GLU A 67 0.07 21.99 5.36
N ALA A 68 -0.71 21.12 6.01
CA ALA A 68 -2.01 21.48 6.56
C ALA A 68 -1.92 22.29 7.86
N SER A 69 -0.87 22.07 8.66
CA SER A 69 -0.63 22.86 9.87
C SER A 69 -0.35 24.34 9.56
N THR A 70 0.18 24.62 8.36
CA THR A 70 0.40 25.99 7.87
C THR A 70 -0.85 26.69 7.36
N THR A 71 -1.94 25.97 7.09
CA THR A 71 -3.20 26.54 6.55
C THR A 71 -4.26 26.82 7.62
N GLY A 72 -3.94 26.67 8.90
CA GLY A 72 -4.86 26.96 10.01
C GLY A 72 -5.89 25.86 10.28
N MET A 73 -5.69 24.67 9.73
CA MET A 73 -6.54 23.50 9.97
C MET A 73 -6.29 22.91 11.36
N ASP A 74 -7.36 22.44 12.02
CA ASP A 74 -7.23 21.69 13.27
C ASP A 74 -6.43 20.40 13.03
N ARG A 75 -5.54 20.08 13.97
CA ARG A 75 -4.63 18.95 13.85
C ARG A 75 -5.36 17.62 13.76
N ALA A 76 -6.44 17.43 14.52
CA ALA A 76 -7.18 16.17 14.48
C ALA A 76 -7.87 15.98 13.11
N THR A 77 -8.41 17.05 12.53
CA THR A 77 -8.94 17.02 11.16
C THR A 77 -7.86 16.65 10.15
N ALA A 78 -6.67 17.24 10.26
CA ALA A 78 -5.54 16.92 9.38
C ALA A 78 -5.09 15.46 9.52
N ASP A 79 -5.04 14.91 10.74
CA ASP A 79 -4.69 13.51 10.97
C ASP A 79 -5.76 12.56 10.38
N TYR A 80 -7.05 12.89 10.52
CA TYR A 80 -8.15 12.15 9.90
C TYR A 80 -8.06 12.15 8.37
N MET A 81 -7.74 13.28 7.74
CA MET A 81 -7.51 13.34 6.30
C MET A 81 -6.34 12.45 5.87
N GLY A 82 -5.26 12.41 6.67
CA GLY A 82 -4.16 11.49 6.48
C GLY A 82 -4.57 10.02 6.56
N MET A 83 -5.41 9.65 7.52
CA MET A 83 -5.95 8.30 7.64
C MET A 83 -6.89 7.94 6.48
N LEU A 84 -7.69 8.88 5.96
CA LEU A 84 -8.49 8.64 4.75
C LEU A 84 -7.63 8.45 3.51
N ALA A 85 -6.51 9.17 3.40
CA ALA A 85 -5.53 8.97 2.34
C ALA A 85 -4.92 7.56 2.35
N THR A 86 -4.68 6.95 3.52
CA THR A 86 -4.20 5.56 3.58
C THR A 86 -5.25 4.58 3.05
N VAL A 87 -6.53 4.83 3.32
CA VAL A 87 -7.63 3.99 2.80
C VAL A 87 -7.72 4.10 1.27
N GLN A 88 -7.57 5.30 0.71
CA GLN A 88 -7.53 5.48 -0.75
C GLN A 88 -6.40 4.68 -1.41
N ASN A 89 -5.20 4.75 -0.85
CA ASN A 89 -4.05 3.96 -1.32
C ASN A 89 -4.27 2.46 -1.18
N ALA A 90 -4.88 2.03 -0.07
CA ALA A 90 -5.18 0.62 0.18
C ALA A 90 -6.18 0.06 -0.84
N LEU A 91 -7.24 0.82 -1.17
CA LEU A 91 -8.21 0.45 -2.20
C LEU A 91 -7.58 0.37 -3.59
N ALA A 92 -6.72 1.32 -3.95
CA ALA A 92 -6.01 1.29 -5.24
C ALA A 92 -5.10 0.04 -5.36
N LEU A 93 -4.40 -0.34 -4.29
CA LEU A 93 -3.58 -1.54 -4.27
C LEU A 93 -4.41 -2.82 -4.26
N GLN A 94 -5.56 -2.83 -3.56
CA GLN A 94 -6.50 -3.95 -3.56
C GLN A 94 -6.99 -4.23 -4.98
N ASP A 95 -7.48 -3.19 -5.66
CA ASP A 95 -7.97 -3.29 -7.04
C ASP A 95 -6.89 -3.87 -7.97
N ALA A 96 -5.66 -3.36 -7.90
CA ALA A 96 -4.55 -3.87 -8.71
C ALA A 96 -4.19 -5.34 -8.40
N LEU A 97 -4.25 -5.76 -7.14
CA LEU A 97 -3.98 -7.16 -6.75
C LEU A 97 -5.11 -8.10 -7.22
N GLU A 98 -6.36 -7.67 -7.12
CA GLU A 98 -7.54 -8.43 -7.57
C GLU A 98 -7.56 -8.59 -9.09
N HIS A 99 -7.18 -7.55 -9.84
CA HIS A 99 -6.99 -7.64 -11.29
C HIS A 99 -5.93 -8.68 -11.69
N LEU A 100 -4.94 -8.95 -10.83
CA LEU A 100 -3.93 -9.99 -11.05
C LEU A 100 -4.36 -11.38 -10.51
N GLY A 101 -5.61 -11.50 -10.05
CA GLY A 101 -6.19 -12.71 -9.49
C GLY A 101 -5.68 -13.05 -8.10
N THR A 102 -5.20 -12.07 -7.33
CA THR A 102 -4.73 -12.27 -5.96
C THR A 102 -5.85 -11.84 -4.99
N PRO A 103 -6.45 -12.77 -4.23
CA PRO A 103 -7.48 -12.41 -3.27
C PRO A 103 -6.93 -11.48 -2.19
N THR A 104 -7.64 -10.38 -1.95
CA THR A 104 -7.24 -9.37 -0.98
C THR A 104 -8.42 -8.88 -0.15
N ARG A 105 -8.11 -8.19 0.95
CA ARG A 105 -9.10 -7.54 1.79
C ARG A 105 -8.50 -6.30 2.43
N VAL A 106 -9.11 -5.14 2.19
CA VAL A 106 -8.81 -3.92 2.94
C VAL A 106 -9.52 -3.96 4.30
N GLN A 107 -8.79 -3.57 5.34
CA GLN A 107 -9.29 -3.34 6.69
C GLN A 107 -8.91 -1.94 7.11
N THR A 108 -9.85 -1.20 7.70
CA THR A 108 -9.68 0.19 8.12
C THR A 108 -9.89 0.30 9.63
N ALA A 109 -9.12 1.18 10.27
CA ALA A 109 -9.35 1.59 11.66
C ALA A 109 -10.40 2.71 11.78
N LEU A 110 -10.73 3.35 10.65
CA LEU A 110 -11.80 4.35 10.56
C LEU A 110 -13.14 3.66 10.41
N GLU A 111 -14.11 4.08 11.23
CA GLU A 111 -15.51 3.75 11.03
C GLU A 111 -16.08 4.67 9.93
N MET A 112 -16.64 4.06 8.89
CA MET A 112 -17.25 4.75 7.76
C MET A 112 -18.74 4.42 7.76
N HIS A 113 -19.58 5.44 7.93
CA HIS A 113 -21.04 5.33 7.91
C HIS A 113 -21.60 5.62 6.52
#